data_AF-A0A927KK22-F1
#
_entry.id   AF-A0A927KK22-F1
#
_cell.length_a   1.000
_cell.length_b   1.000
_cell.length_c   1.000
_cell.angle_alpha   90.00
_cell.angle_beta   90.00
_cell.angle_gamma   90.00
#
_symmetry.space_group_name_H-M   'P 1'
#
loop_
_entity.id
_entity.type
_entity.pdbx_description
1 polymer ?
#
loop_
_entity_poly.entity_id
_entity_poly.type
_entity_poly.pdbx_seq_one_letter_code
_entity_poly.pdbx_strand_id
1 'polypeptide(L)' 'MSIDTSTDTLSLRDDERQRCEVWTRVMGYHRPVSSFNIGKQGEHAERRFFTEQAASGRAFAEPARSVQARAA' A
#
# COMPACT_ATOMS: atom_id res chain seq x y z
N MET A 1 -23.66 -28.13 -4.67
CA MET A 1 -22.77 -27.50 -5.67
C MET A 1 -21.52 -27.06 -4.92
N SER A 2 -20.44 -27.83 -5.04
CA SER A 2 -19.16 -27.52 -4.38
C SER A 2 -18.37 -26.58 -5.28
N ILE A 3 -17.96 -25.43 -4.75
CA ILE A 3 -17.05 -24.50 -5.43
C ILE A 3 -15.63 -24.92 -5.09
N ASP A 4 -14.89 -25.33 -6.11
CA ASP A 4 -13.46 -25.63 -6.07
C ASP A 4 -12.68 -24.33 -5.83
N THR A 5 -12.13 -24.17 -4.62
CA THR A 5 -11.29 -23.02 -4.27
C THR A 5 -9.85 -23.23 -4.76
N SER A 6 -9.70 -23.51 -6.06
CA SER A 6 -8.38 -23.53 -6.70
C SER A 6 -8.01 -22.08 -7.01
N THR A 7 -7.08 -21.52 -6.24
CA THR A 7 -6.55 -20.16 -6.42
C THR A 7 -5.72 -20.09 -7.69
N ASP A 8 -6.39 -20.07 -8.85
CA ASP A 8 -5.74 -19.85 -10.14
C ASP A 8 -5.33 -18.37 -10.24
N THR A 9 -4.04 -18.13 -10.44
CA THR A 9 -3.50 -16.78 -10.57
C THR A 9 -3.82 -16.24 -11.96
N LEU A 10 -4.99 -15.65 -12.13
CA LEU A 10 -5.42 -15.00 -13.37
C LEU A 10 -4.51 -13.79 -13.70
N SER A 11 -3.46 -14.03 -14.48
CA SER A 11 -2.53 -13.01 -14.94
C SER A 11 -2.99 -12.43 -16.29
N LEU A 12 -3.30 -11.13 -16.31
CA LEU A 12 -3.66 -10.38 -17.52
C LEU A 12 -2.41 -9.90 -18.26
N ARG A 13 -2.43 -9.95 -19.59
CA ARG A 13 -1.42 -9.34 -20.46
C ARG A 13 -1.56 -7.81 -20.39
N ASP A 14 -0.49 -7.06 -20.66
CA ASP A 14 -0.50 -5.61 -20.49
C ASP A 14 -1.47 -4.89 -21.44
N ASP A 15 -1.71 -5.43 -22.63
CA ASP A 15 -2.70 -4.94 -23.60
C ASP A 15 -4.14 -5.11 -23.13
N GLU A 16 -4.39 -6.04 -22.20
CA GLU A 16 -5.71 -6.33 -21.65
C GLU A 16 -6.01 -5.47 -20.40
N ARG A 17 -5.01 -4.73 -19.89
CA ARG A 17 -5.15 -3.92 -18.68
C ARG A 17 -5.72 -2.55 -18.99
N GLN A 18 -6.72 -2.15 -18.19
CA GLN A 18 -7.22 -0.78 -18.17
C GLN A 18 -6.57 0.02 -17.04
N ARG A 19 -6.18 1.28 -17.30
CA ARG A 19 -5.68 2.16 -16.23
C ARG A 19 -6.80 2.54 -15.28
N CYS A 20 -6.58 2.32 -13.99
CA CYS A 20 -7.47 2.81 -12.94
C CYS A 20 -7.18 4.28 -12.64
N GLU A 21 -8.24 5.07 -12.47
CA GLU A 21 -8.11 6.41 -11.93
C GLU A 21 -8.22 6.37 -10.40
N VAL A 22 -7.24 6.97 -9.72
CA VAL A 22 -7.22 7.04 -8.27
C VAL A 22 -7.80 8.37 -7.82
N TRP A 23 -8.77 8.32 -6.90
CA TRP A 23 -9.47 9.48 -6.37
C TRP A 23 -9.23 9.62 -4.88
N THR A 24 -9.10 10.85 -4.40
CA THR A 24 -8.88 11.13 -2.97
C THR A 24 -9.68 12.33 -2.52
N ARG A 25 -9.91 12.43 -1.20
CA ARG A 25 -10.68 13.50 -0.60
C ARG A 25 -9.79 14.72 -0.33
N VAL A 26 -10.13 15.85 -0.95
CA VAL A 26 -9.48 17.15 -0.75
C VAL A 26 -10.50 18.11 -0.18
N MET A 27 -10.28 18.61 1.04
CA MET A 27 -11.12 19.64 1.69
C MET A 27 -12.64 19.34 1.67
N GLY A 28 -13.03 18.07 1.58
CA GLY A 28 -14.43 17.67 1.62
C GLY A 28 -14.94 16.93 0.38
N TYR A 29 -14.34 17.14 -0.79
CA TYR A 29 -14.80 16.57 -2.08
C TYR A 29 -13.79 15.59 -2.67
N HIS A 30 -14.25 14.73 -3.58
CA HIS A 30 -13.39 13.79 -4.30
C HIS A 30 -12.77 14.46 -5.52
N ARG A 31 -11.46 14.30 -5.68
CA ARG A 31 -10.69 14.80 -6.81
C ARG A 31 -9.76 13.70 -7.31
N PRO A 32 -9.59 13.53 -8.63
CA PRO A 32 -8.64 12.57 -9.15
C PRO A 32 -7.22 13.02 -8.83
N VAL A 33 -6.39 12.07 -8.40
CA VAL A 33 -4.97 12.30 -8.07
C VAL A 33 -4.18 12.76 -9.30
N SER A 34 -4.59 12.31 -10.50
CA SER A 34 -4.03 12.73 -11.80
C SER A 34 -4.09 14.25 -12.02
N SER A 35 -5.01 14.95 -11.36
CA SER A 35 -5.18 16.41 -11.48
C SER A 35 -4.28 17.21 -10.52
N PHE A 36 -3.43 16.58 -9.72
CA PHE A 36 -2.64 17.27 -8.70
C PHE A 36 -1.53 18.12 -9.34
N ASN A 37 -1.47 19.40 -8.97
CA ASN A 37 -0.33 20.25 -9.31
C ASN A 37 0.85 19.95 -8.37
N ILE A 38 2.04 20.49 -8.67
CA ILE A 38 3.28 20.20 -7.93
C ILE A 38 3.14 20.49 -6.43
N GLY A 39 2.54 21.64 -6.07
CA GLY A 39 2.33 22.01 -4.67
C GLY A 39 1.40 21.03 -3.93
N LYS A 40 0.33 20.57 -4.59
CA LYS A 40 -0.62 19.61 -4.00
C LYS A 40 -0.01 18.21 -3.88
N GLN A 41 0.86 17.81 -4.82
CA GLN A 41 1.61 16.56 -4.72
C GLN A 41 2.54 16.59 -3.49
N GLY A 42 3.26 17.70 -3.27
CA GLY A 42 4.10 17.89 -2.08
C GLY A 42 3.30 17.81 -0.78
N GLU A 43 2.22 18.59 -0.67
CA GLU A 43 1.36 18.56 0.52
C GLU A 43 0.77 17.17 0.77
N HIS A 44 0.39 16.44 -0.28
CA HIS A 44 -0.15 15.09 -0.13
C HIS A 44 0.91 14.09 0.35
N ALA A 45 2.15 14.19 -0.15
CA ALA A 45 3.26 13.31 0.23
C ALA A 45 3.67 13.48 1.70
N GLU A 46 3.50 14.69 2.26
CA GLU A 46 3.79 14.99 3.66
C GLU A 46 2.68 14.53 4.63
N ARG A 47 1.53 14.05 4.12
CA ARG A 47 0.44 13.57 4.97
C ARG A 47 0.85 12.31 5.72
N ARG A 48 0.58 12.32 7.03
CA ARG A 48 0.72 11.13 7.87
C ARG A 48 -0.57 10.34 7.84
N PHE A 49 -0.49 9.11 7.34
CA PHE A 49 -1.61 8.18 7.34
C PHE A 49 -1.66 7.41 8.65
N PHE A 50 -2.88 7.04 9.03
CA PHE A 50 -3.07 6.08 10.11
C PHE A 50 -2.41 4.74 9.72
N THR A 51 -1.71 4.14 10.66
CA THR A 51 -1.20 2.78 10.54
C THR A 51 -1.59 2.02 11.81
N GLU A 52 -2.21 0.86 11.66
CA GLU A 52 -2.71 0.06 12.78
C GLU A 52 -1.58 -0.30 13.75
N GLN A 53 -0.41 -0.66 13.20
CA GLN A 53 0.77 -1.00 14.00
C GLN A 53 1.21 0.16 14.91
N ALA A 54 1.27 1.40 14.39
CA ALA A 54 1.62 2.57 15.19
C ALA A 54 0.57 2.93 16.24
N ALA A 55 -0.69 2.59 16.00
CA ALA A 55 -1.80 2.86 16.93
C ALA A 55 -1.99 1.76 18.00
N SER A 56 -1.63 0.52 17.70
CA SER A 56 -1.86 -0.65 18.56
C SER A 56 -0.93 -0.76 19.77
N GLY A 57 0.06 0.13 19.92
CA GLY A 57 1.01 0.13 21.04
C GLY A 57 1.91 -1.11 21.12
N ARG A 58 1.85 -2.02 20.14
CA ARG A 58 2.82 -3.10 19.99
C ARG A 58 4.12 -2.49 19.47
N ALA A 59 4.90 -1.96 20.41
CA ALA A 59 6.30 -1.61 20.19
C ALA A 59 6.98 -2.82 19.55
N PHE A 60 7.63 -2.58 18.41
CA PHE A 60 8.50 -3.50 17.68
C PHE A 60 8.94 -4.70 18.53
N ALA A 61 8.33 -5.87 18.31
CA ALA A 61 9.04 -7.10 18.62
C ALA A 61 10.21 -7.14 17.62
N GLU A 62 11.42 -6.82 18.09
CA GLU A 62 12.64 -6.99 17.32
C GLU A 62 12.59 -8.35 16.62
N PRO A 63 12.74 -8.42 15.28
CA PRO A 63 13.13 -9.69 14.70
C PRO A 63 14.53 -9.96 15.26
N ALA A 64 14.64 -11.03 16.05
CA ALA A 64 15.89 -11.50 16.61
C ALA A 64 17.00 -11.33 15.57
N ARG A 65 17.97 -10.46 15.84
CA ARG A 65 19.23 -10.42 15.11
C ARG A 65 19.73 -11.84 15.06
N SER A 66 19.73 -12.45 13.88
CA SER A 66 20.53 -13.63 13.59
C SER A 66 21.98 -13.21 13.72
N VAL A 67 22.51 -13.29 14.95
CA VAL A 67 23.95 -13.29 15.22
C VAL A 67 24.49 -14.48 14.45
N GLN A 68 25.05 -14.23 13.26
CA GLN A 68 25.89 -15.21 12.61
C GLN A 68 27.07 -15.44 13.55
N ALA A 69 27.09 -16.62 14.18
CA ALA A 69 28.23 -17.11 14.92
C ALA A 69 29.46 -17.06 14.01
N ARG A 70 30.49 -16.34 14.45
CA ARG A 70 31.81 -16.39 13.82
C ARG A 70 32.30 -17.83 13.88
N ALA A 71 32.62 -18.39 12.72
CA ALA A 71 33.33 -19.66 12.61
C ALA A 71 34.84 -19.41 12.80
N ALA A 72 35.43 -20.26 13.65
CA ALA A 72 36.85 -20.64 13.80
C ALA A 72 37.90 -19.52 13.94
#